data_AF-Q4RBV9-F1
#
_entry.id   AF-Q4RBV9-F1
#
_cell.length_a   1.000
_cell.length_b   1.000
_cell.length_c   1.000
_cell.angle_alpha   90.00
_cell.angle_beta   90.00
_cell.angle_gamma   90.00
#
_symmetry.space_group_name_H-M   'P 1'
#
loop_
_entity.id
_entity.type
_entity.pdbx_description
1 polymer ?
#
loop_
_entity_poly.entity_id
_entity_poly.type
_entity_poly.pdbx_seq_one_letter_code
_entity_poly.pdbx_strand_id
1 'polypeptide(L)'
;RRNLTKLSLLFSHILWELKAMFPGGSFEGDTYRVNKAEADEFWRQSFGNKCIVQWNSFKEKLRNVHTFEDGMESMALKSTIDLTCNDHISVFEFDIFTRLFQ
;
A
#
# COMPACT_ATOMS: atom_id res chain seq x y z
N ARG A 1 -9.02 17.15 -19.44
CA ARG A 1 -9.87 17.12 -18.22
C ARG A 1 -9.68 15.84 -17.40
N ARG A 2 -9.95 14.63 -17.92
CA ARG A 2 -9.80 13.36 -17.17
C ARG A 2 -8.40 13.12 -16.60
N ASN A 3 -7.33 13.37 -17.38
CA ASN A 3 -5.96 13.20 -16.90
C ASN A 3 -5.61 14.14 -15.72
N LEU A 4 -6.10 15.38 -15.76
CA LEU A 4 -5.89 16.33 -14.68
C LEU A 4 -6.60 15.88 -13.40
N THR A 5 -7.82 15.34 -13.52
CA THR A 5 -8.53 14.75 -12.37
C THR A 5 -7.77 13.58 -11.79
N LYS A 6 -7.23 12.68 -12.63
CA LYS A 6 -6.38 11.57 -12.18
C LYS A 6 -5.14 12.06 -11.44
N LEU A 7 -4.42 13.05 -11.99
CA LEU A 7 -3.24 13.63 -11.34
C LEU A 7 -3.59 14.34 -10.03
N SER A 8 -4.73 15.01 -9.96
CA SER A 8 -5.19 15.67 -8.72
C SER A 8 -5.48 14.65 -7.62
N LEU A 9 -6.09 13.50 -7.96
CA LEU A 9 -6.28 12.38 -7.03
C LEU A 9 -4.95 11.78 -6.60
N LEU A 10 -4.02 11.57 -7.54
CA LEU A 10 -2.67 11.09 -7.25
C LEU A 10 -1.95 11.98 -6.22
N PHE A 11 -1.95 13.30 -6.42
CA PHE A 11 -1.37 14.23 -5.45
C PHE A 11 -2.05 14.20 -4.09
N SER A 12 -3.38 13.98 -4.07
CA SER A 12 -4.11 13.77 -2.82
C SER A 12 -3.60 12.52 -2.09
N HIS A 13 -3.44 11.39 -2.79
CA HIS A 13 -2.91 10.15 -2.21
C HIS A 13 -1.49 10.32 -1.67
N ILE A 14 -0.60 10.95 -2.44
CA ILE A 14 0.78 11.25 -2.01
C ILE A 14 0.79 12.11 -0.74
N LEU A 15 -0.06 13.15 -0.68
CA LEU A 15 -0.14 14.00 0.52
C LEU A 15 -0.63 13.25 1.74
N TRP A 16 -1.63 12.38 1.57
CA TRP A 16 -2.18 11.58 2.67
C TRP A 16 -1.18 10.54 3.18
N GLU A 17 -0.48 9.88 2.27
CA GLU A 17 0.61 8.98 2.63
C GLU A 17 1.72 9.72 3.40
N LEU A 18 2.15 10.88 2.91
CA LEU A 18 3.17 11.68 3.59
C LEU A 18 2.73 12.08 5.00
N LYS A 19 1.48 12.52 5.18
CA LYS A 19 0.94 12.86 6.51
C LYS A 19 0.84 11.65 7.43
N ALA A 20 0.57 10.47 6.88
CA ALA A 20 0.50 9.23 7.63
C ALA A 20 1.89 8.74 8.09
N MET A 21 2.91 8.90 7.24
CA MET A 21 4.30 8.51 7.56
C MET A 21 5.04 9.56 8.38
N PHE A 22 4.65 10.84 8.28
CA PHE A 22 5.30 11.96 8.95
C PHE A 22 4.30 12.82 9.77
N PRO A 23 3.61 12.22 10.76
CA PRO A 23 2.73 13.00 11.64
C PRO A 23 3.54 14.09 12.36
N GLY A 24 3.06 15.33 12.32
CA GLY A 24 3.78 16.47 12.90
C GLY A 24 5.16 16.75 12.27
N GLY A 25 5.48 16.16 11.12
CA GLY A 25 6.76 16.32 10.42
C GLY A 25 7.87 15.38 10.89
N SER A 26 7.62 14.48 11.85
CA SER A 26 8.59 13.47 12.30
C SER A 26 8.30 12.12 11.66
N PHE A 27 9.33 11.40 11.24
CA PHE A 27 9.15 10.07 10.65
C PHE A 27 8.63 9.08 11.70
N GLU A 28 7.46 8.50 11.43
CA GLU A 28 6.83 7.47 12.28
C GLU A 28 6.34 6.27 11.45
N GLY A 29 6.75 6.15 10.19
CA GLY A 29 6.31 5.09 9.27
C GLY A 29 6.72 3.68 9.71
N ASP A 30 7.78 3.55 10.51
CA ASP A 30 8.21 2.28 11.13
C ASP A 30 7.32 1.83 12.30
N THR A 31 6.56 2.77 12.87
CA THR A 31 5.60 2.52 13.96
C THR A 31 4.14 2.53 13.48
N TYR A 32 3.90 2.78 12.19
CA TYR A 32 2.57 2.74 11.59
C TYR A 32 1.87 1.41 11.90
N ARG A 33 0.60 1.50 12.31
CA ARG A 33 -0.23 0.34 12.63
C ARG A 33 -1.35 0.23 11.62
N VAL A 34 -1.45 -0.91 10.97
CA VAL A 34 -2.56 -1.22 10.06
C VAL A 34 -3.82 -1.42 10.91
N ASN A 35 -4.96 -0.90 10.46
CA ASN A 35 -6.20 -0.91 11.24
C ASN A 35 -6.76 -2.31 11.47
N LYS A 36 -6.58 -3.22 10.50
CA LYS A 36 -7.03 -4.60 10.59
C LYS A 36 -5.93 -5.45 11.20
N ALA A 37 -6.23 -6.18 12.28
CA ALA A 37 -5.25 -6.95 13.04
C ALA A 37 -4.55 -8.02 12.18
N GLU A 38 -5.32 -8.79 11.41
CA GLU A 38 -4.78 -9.84 10.51
C GLU A 38 -3.88 -9.25 9.42
N ALA A 39 -4.22 -8.06 8.92
CA ALA A 39 -3.40 -7.35 7.94
C ALA A 39 -2.13 -6.77 8.58
N ASP A 40 -2.21 -6.18 9.77
CA ASP A 40 -1.04 -5.70 10.53
C ASP A 40 -0.07 -6.86 10.80
N GLU A 41 -0.60 -8.01 11.20
CA GLU A 41 0.18 -9.22 11.44
C GLU A 41 0.86 -9.71 10.15
N PHE A 42 0.13 -9.82 9.04
CA PHE A 42 0.71 -10.19 7.74
C PHE A 42 1.86 -9.27 7.34
N TRP A 43 1.67 -7.94 7.48
CA TRP A 43 2.69 -6.97 7.13
C TRP A 43 3.94 -7.11 8.00
N ARG A 44 3.76 -7.20 9.32
CA ARG A 44 4.87 -7.35 10.27
C ARG A 44 5.63 -8.66 10.06
N GLN A 45 4.94 -9.77 9.81
CA GLN A 45 5.59 -11.05 9.55
C GLN A 45 6.34 -11.06 8.21
N SER A 46 5.81 -10.39 7.19
CA SER A 46 6.38 -10.41 5.83
C SER A 46 7.51 -9.39 5.65
N PHE A 47 7.39 -8.20 6.25
CA PHE A 47 8.25 -7.05 5.95
C PHE A 47 8.83 -6.37 7.20
N GLY A 48 8.46 -6.79 8.42
CA GLY A 48 8.93 -6.20 9.67
C GLY A 48 8.45 -4.76 9.84
N ASN A 49 9.39 -3.86 10.15
CA ASN A 49 9.12 -2.43 10.35
C ASN A 49 9.31 -1.59 9.08
N LYS A 50 9.35 -2.22 7.89
CA LYS A 50 9.43 -1.47 6.63
C LYS A 50 8.12 -0.74 6.38
N CYS A 51 8.22 0.54 6.05
CA CYS A 51 7.06 1.36 5.67
C CYS A 51 6.73 1.29 4.18
N ILE A 52 7.67 0.82 3.35
CA ILE A 52 7.52 0.71 1.89
C ILE A 52 8.32 -0.48 1.35
N VAL A 53 7.76 -1.18 0.37
CA VAL A 53 8.38 -2.33 -0.28
C VAL A 53 8.12 -2.31 -1.79
N GLN A 54 8.98 -2.95 -2.57
CA GLN A 54 8.75 -3.08 -4.01
C GLN A 54 7.54 -3.97 -4.29
N TRP A 55 6.76 -3.64 -5.33
CA TRP A 55 5.60 -4.42 -5.76
C TRP A 55 5.91 -5.92 -5.91
N ASN A 56 7.05 -6.27 -6.50
CA ASN A 56 7.39 -7.69 -6.73
C ASN A 56 7.57 -8.47 -5.42
N SER A 57 8.24 -7.88 -4.43
CA SER A 57 8.39 -8.48 -3.10
C SER A 57 7.05 -8.54 -2.36
N PHE A 58 6.21 -7.51 -2.50
CA PHE A 58 4.87 -7.51 -1.93
C PHE A 58 4.00 -8.63 -2.52
N LYS A 59 3.97 -8.72 -3.85
CA LYS A 59 3.23 -9.72 -4.63
C LYS A 59 3.59 -11.14 -4.20
N GLU A 60 4.89 -11.43 -4.07
CA GLU A 60 5.37 -12.75 -3.66
C GLU A 60 4.86 -13.14 -2.27
N LYS A 61 4.94 -12.23 -1.29
CA LYS A 61 4.46 -12.50 0.07
C LYS A 61 2.95 -12.61 0.14
N LEU A 62 2.23 -11.75 -0.57
CA LEU A 62 0.77 -11.78 -0.62
C LEU A 62 0.27 -13.10 -1.24
N ARG A 63 0.97 -13.60 -2.26
CA ARG A 63 0.59 -14.86 -2.93
C ARG A 63 0.66 -16.10 -2.03
N ASN A 64 1.47 -16.05 -0.97
CA ASN A 64 1.56 -17.14 0.00
C ASN A 64 0.31 -17.24 0.90
N VAL A 65 -0.44 -16.14 1.05
CA VAL A 65 -1.65 -16.08 1.89
C VAL A 65 -2.93 -15.99 1.05
N HIS A 66 -2.87 -15.37 -0.13
CA HIS A 66 -3.97 -15.23 -1.07
C HIS A 66 -3.54 -15.72 -2.45
N THR A 67 -4.14 -16.81 -2.93
CA THR A 67 -3.86 -17.32 -4.26
C THR A 67 -4.48 -16.44 -5.33
N PHE A 68 -3.65 -15.92 -6.24
CA PHE A 68 -4.08 -15.21 -7.46
C PHE A 68 -3.15 -15.57 -8.63
N GLU A 69 -3.63 -15.35 -9.85
CA GLU A 69 -2.92 -15.60 -11.09
C GLU A 69 -1.92 -14.48 -11.41
N ASP A 70 -0.78 -14.85 -11.99
CA ASP A 70 0.12 -13.84 -12.53
C ASP A 70 -0.40 -13.33 -13.88
N GLY A 71 -0.07 -12.09 -14.23
CA GLY A 71 -0.60 -11.43 -15.43
C GLY A 71 -1.69 -10.42 -15.12
N MET A 72 -2.88 -10.54 -15.73
CA MET A 72 -3.91 -9.50 -15.66
C MET A 72 -4.44 -9.27 -14.24
N GLU A 73 -4.65 -10.33 -13.47
CA GLU A 73 -5.12 -10.22 -12.08
C GLU A 73 -4.07 -9.51 -11.21
N SER A 74 -2.80 -9.90 -11.30
CA SER A 74 -1.71 -9.19 -10.62
C SER A 74 -1.59 -7.72 -11.03
N MET A 75 -1.80 -7.38 -12.31
CA MET A 75 -1.76 -5.98 -12.75
C MET A 75 -2.94 -5.17 -12.22
N ALA A 76 -4.15 -5.77 -12.22
CA ALA A 76 -5.34 -5.15 -11.67
C ALA A 76 -5.17 -4.89 -10.16
N LEU A 77 -4.65 -5.89 -9.44
CA LEU A 77 -4.34 -5.77 -8.02
C LEU A 77 -3.33 -4.65 -7.76
N LYS A 78 -2.23 -4.62 -8.52
CA LYS A 78 -1.25 -3.52 -8.43
C LYS A 78 -1.90 -2.17 -8.65
N SER A 79 -2.68 -2.02 -9.72
CA SER A 79 -3.34 -0.75 -10.04
C SER A 79 -4.37 -0.28 -9.01
N THR A 80 -4.81 -1.20 -8.15
CA THR A 80 -5.76 -0.92 -7.05
C THR A 80 -5.04 -0.55 -5.76
N ILE A 81 -3.91 -1.18 -5.45
CA ILE A 81 -3.15 -0.94 -4.21
C ILE A 81 -2.17 0.23 -4.35
N ASP A 82 -1.46 0.33 -5.48
CA ASP A 82 -0.45 1.37 -5.76
C ASP A 82 -1.13 2.70 -6.11
N LEU A 83 -1.67 3.37 -5.09
CA LEU A 83 -2.38 4.65 -5.20
C LEU A 83 -1.45 5.78 -5.63
N THR A 84 -0.16 5.66 -5.31
CA THR A 84 0.89 6.62 -5.67
C THR A 84 1.56 6.34 -7.02
N CYS A 85 1.19 5.23 -7.68
CA CYS A 85 1.65 4.83 -9.01
C CYS A 85 3.18 4.82 -9.14
N ASN A 86 3.90 4.31 -8.15
CA ASN A 86 5.38 4.37 -8.06
C ASN A 86 6.06 2.99 -8.04
N ASP A 87 5.34 1.92 -8.35
CA ASP A 87 5.82 0.52 -8.35
C ASP A 87 6.25 -0.02 -6.97
N HIS A 88 5.92 0.70 -5.91
CA HIS A 88 6.10 0.31 -4.52
C HIS A 88 4.74 0.28 -3.82
N ILE A 89 4.68 -0.47 -2.72
CA ILE A 89 3.52 -0.50 -1.85
C ILE A 89 3.97 -0.01 -0.48
N SER A 90 3.34 1.05 0.00
CA SER A 90 3.52 1.49 1.39
C SER A 90 2.58 0.78 2.35
N VAL A 91 2.94 0.76 3.63
CA VAL A 91 2.09 0.23 4.70
C VAL A 91 0.77 1.02 4.80
N PHE A 92 0.76 2.29 4.39
CA PHE A 92 -0.44 3.11 4.31
C PHE A 92 -1.35 2.69 3.16
N GLU A 93 -0.80 2.49 1.95
CA GLU A 93 -1.55 1.99 0.80
C GLU A 93 -2.17 0.62 1.09
N PHE A 94 -1.40 -0.26 1.74
CA PHE A 94 -1.88 -1.56 2.18
C PHE A 94 -3.00 -1.47 3.23
N ASP A 95 -2.90 -0.56 4.21
CA ASP A 95 -3.97 -0.31 5.19
C ASP A 95 -5.25 0.25 4.54
N ILE A 96 -5.13 1.14 3.56
CA ILE A 96 -6.28 1.64 2.80
C ILE A 96 -6.93 0.48 2.03
N PHE A 97 -6.14 -0.33 1.33
CA PHE A 97 -6.64 -1.45 0.55
C PHE A 97 -7.40 -2.47 1.41
N THR A 98 -6.79 -2.92 2.51
CA THR A 98 -7.41 -3.93 3.41
C THR A 98 -8.64 -3.42 4.14
N ARG A 99 -8.81 -2.10 4.30
CA ARG A 99 -10.05 -1.51 4.81
C ARG A 99 -11.17 -1.52 3.78
N LEU A 100 -10.85 -1.38 2.50
CA LEU A 100 -11.83 -1.31 1.41
C LEU A 100 -12.35 -2.69 0.99
N PHE A 101 -11.53 -3.74 1.06
CA PHE A 101 -11.84 -5.08 0.55
C PHE A 101 -11.86 -6.15 1.66
N GLN A 102 -12.69 -5.92 2.68
CA GLN A 102 -12.82 -6.80 3.85
C GLN A 102 -13.26 -8.23 3.51
#